data_AF-A0A935HG22-F1
#
_entry.id   AF-A0A935HG22-F1
#
_cell.length_a   1.000
_cell.length_b   1.000
_cell.length_c   1.000
_cell.angle_alpha   90.00
_cell.angle_beta   90.00
_cell.angle_gamma   90.00
#
_symmetry.space_group_name_H-M   'P 1'
#
loop_
_entity.id
_entity.type
_entity.pdbx_description
1 polymer ?
#
loop_
_entity_poly.entity_id
_entity_poly.type
_entity_poly.pdbx_seq_one_letter_code
_entity_poly.pdbx_strand_id
1 'polypeptide(L)'
;MKFNGKAIYVTRTAPQWKDGDKVRYTQSKDGKTKYIFLFEYPKSNLMLENLDISTKAKISMLGSGKKINWKEADKGVSISVTQNMQSASKYVWVLEVKE
;
A
#
# COMPACT_ATOMS: atom_id res chain seq x y z
N MET A 1 10.14 -12.48 -11.37
CA MET A 1 9.63 -11.09 -11.31
C MET A 1 8.19 -10.94 -11.87
N LYS A 2 7.26 -11.89 -11.64
CA LYS A 2 5.93 -11.88 -12.30
C LYS A 2 4.84 -11.06 -11.58
N PHE A 3 4.88 -10.96 -10.25
CA PHE A 3 3.78 -10.36 -9.48
C PHE A 3 3.88 -8.83 -9.28
N ASN A 4 5.09 -8.31 -9.04
CA ASN A 4 5.27 -6.89 -8.71
C ASN A 4 5.42 -5.99 -9.96
N GLY A 5 5.46 -6.57 -11.16
CA GLY A 5 5.65 -5.81 -12.40
C GLY A 5 4.49 -4.85 -12.72
N LYS A 6 3.26 -5.17 -12.33
CA LYS A 6 2.10 -4.28 -12.57
C LYS A 6 2.22 -2.93 -11.84
N ALA A 7 2.84 -2.94 -10.66
CA ALA A 7 3.03 -1.74 -9.85
C ALA A 7 4.30 -0.94 -10.23
N ILE A 8 5.02 -1.37 -11.27
CA ILE A 8 6.27 -0.73 -11.74
C ILE A 8 6.17 -0.32 -13.22
N TYR A 9 5.57 -1.15 -14.09
CA TYR A 9 5.58 -0.90 -15.54
C TYR A 9 4.46 0.03 -16.06
N VAL A 10 3.41 0.29 -15.28
CA VAL A 10 2.23 1.08 -15.73
C VAL A 10 1.81 2.15 -14.71
N THR A 11 2.73 2.58 -13.85
CA THR A 11 2.43 3.54 -12.79
C THR A 11 3.17 4.86 -12.99
N ARG A 12 2.56 5.96 -12.53
CA ARG A 12 3.21 7.26 -12.41
C ARG A 12 3.57 7.52 -10.95
N THR A 13 4.53 8.41 -10.71
CA THR A 13 4.86 8.90 -9.37
C THR A 13 3.63 9.61 -8.79
N ALA A 14 3.20 9.19 -7.59
CA ALA A 14 2.17 9.91 -6.86
C ALA A 14 2.74 11.27 -6.40
N PRO A 15 1.93 12.34 -6.29
CA PRO A 15 2.39 13.66 -5.82
C PRO A 15 3.07 13.60 -4.44
N GLN A 16 2.54 12.74 -3.56
CA GLN A 16 3.09 12.37 -2.26
C GLN A 16 3.71 10.96 -2.41
N TRP A 17 5.00 10.88 -2.75
CA TRP A 17 5.63 9.64 -3.20
C TRP A 17 6.35 8.83 -2.11
N LYS A 18 6.46 9.36 -0.90
CA LYS A 18 7.12 8.69 0.24
C LYS A 18 6.41 8.96 1.57
N ASP A 19 6.46 7.96 2.45
CA ASP A 19 6.14 8.06 3.86
C ASP A 19 7.34 7.55 4.66
N GLY A 20 8.08 8.48 5.27
CA GLY A 20 9.41 8.19 5.79
C GLY A 20 10.35 7.57 4.75
N ASP A 21 11.25 6.71 5.22
CA ASP A 21 12.28 6.07 4.38
C ASP A 21 11.87 4.71 3.82
N LYS A 22 10.86 4.08 4.42
CA LYS A 22 10.54 2.65 4.20
C LYS A 22 9.28 2.42 3.37
N VAL A 23 8.53 3.47 3.07
CA VAL A 23 7.30 3.42 2.28
C VAL A 23 7.45 4.25 1.02
N ARG A 24 7.06 3.67 -0.12
CA ARG A 24 6.98 4.37 -1.41
C ARG A 24 5.61 4.22 -2.02
N TYR A 25 5.15 5.27 -2.68
CA TYR A 25 3.87 5.31 -3.34
C TYR A 25 4.02 5.38 -4.86
N THR A 26 3.18 4.64 -5.56
CA THR A 26 2.96 4.82 -6.99
C THR A 26 1.46 4.77 -7.27
N GLN A 27 1.04 5.22 -8.45
CA GLN A 27 -0.37 5.27 -8.82
C GLN A 27 -0.54 4.80 -10.26
N SER A 28 -1.65 4.13 -10.56
CA SER A 28 -2.04 3.80 -11.92
C SER A 28 -2.23 5.07 -12.77
N LYS A 29 -2.05 4.97 -14.09
CA LYS A 29 -2.18 6.12 -15.00
C LYS A 29 -3.53 6.83 -14.92
N ASP A 30 -4.60 6.11 -14.62
CA ASP A 30 -5.97 6.62 -14.47
C ASP A 30 -6.26 7.19 -13.08
N GLY A 31 -5.30 7.12 -12.16
CA GLY A 31 -5.42 7.64 -10.82
C GLY A 31 -6.26 6.81 -9.85
N LYS A 32 -6.96 5.78 -10.33
CA LYS A 32 -7.95 5.02 -9.55
C LYS A 32 -7.34 4.02 -8.58
N THR A 33 -6.12 3.58 -8.85
CA THR A 33 -5.42 2.59 -8.03
C THR A 33 -4.10 3.17 -7.51
N LYS A 34 -3.92 3.17 -6.19
CA LYS A 34 -2.66 3.52 -5.54
C LYS A 34 -1.96 2.26 -5.07
N TYR A 35 -0.65 2.20 -5.24
CA TYR A 35 0.18 1.09 -4.78
C TYR A 35 1.16 1.60 -3.73
N ILE A 36 1.18 0.91 -2.60
CA ILE A 36 2.02 1.23 -1.45
C ILE A 36 3.06 0.13 -1.31
N PHE A 37 4.33 0.48 -1.45
CA PHE A 37 5.45 -0.43 -1.31
C PHE A 37 6.03 -0.30 0.09
N LEU A 38 6.08 -1.42 0.80
CA LEU A 38 6.69 -1.55 2.11
C LEU A 38 7.98 -2.35 1.94
N PHE A 39 9.12 -1.69 2.13
CA PHE A 39 10.43 -2.36 2.08
C PHE A 39 10.72 -3.16 3.34
N GLU A 40 10.05 -2.82 4.44
CA GLU A 40 10.08 -3.59 5.67
C GLU A 40 8.65 -3.93 6.09
N TYR A 41 8.48 -5.15 6.62
CA TYR A 41 7.19 -5.55 7.16
C TYR A 41 6.95 -4.86 8.51
N PRO A 42 5.86 -4.12 8.68
CA PRO A 42 5.56 -3.46 9.94
C PRO A 42 5.28 -4.53 11.02
N LYS A 43 5.83 -4.34 12.22
CA LYS A 43 5.60 -5.24 13.36
C LYS A 43 4.22 -5.05 13.99
N SER A 44 3.62 -3.88 13.80
CA SER A 44 2.33 -3.43 14.34
C SER A 44 1.51 -2.71 13.25
N ASN A 45 0.44 -2.01 13.63
CA ASN A 45 -0.29 -1.14 12.71
C ASN A 45 0.66 -0.16 12.02
N LEU A 46 0.47 -0.01 10.71
CA LEU A 46 1.22 0.91 9.87
C LEU A 46 0.44 2.21 9.77
N MET A 47 1.01 3.30 10.26
CA MET A 47 0.46 4.64 10.08
C MET A 47 1.08 5.27 8.83
N LEU A 48 0.24 5.76 7.93
CA LEU A 48 0.62 6.42 6.70
C LEU A 48 0.05 7.83 6.72
N GLU A 49 0.90 8.81 7.01
CA GLU A 49 0.49 10.20 7.18
C GLU A 49 0.21 10.88 5.83
N ASN A 50 0.91 10.45 4.78
CA ASN A 50 0.85 11.04 3.44
C ASN A 50 -0.11 10.29 2.50
N LEU A 51 -0.94 9.39 3.05
CA LEU A 51 -1.93 8.63 2.30
C LEU A 51 -3.31 9.25 2.46
N ASP A 52 -3.76 9.95 1.42
CA ASP A 52 -5.13 10.45 1.29
C ASP A 52 -5.95 9.49 0.42
N ILE A 53 -7.00 8.87 0.96
CA ILE A 53 -7.87 7.90 0.27
C ILE A 53 -9.30 8.10 0.73
N SER A 54 -10.30 7.82 -0.12
CA SER A 54 -11.69 7.94 0.32
C SER A 54 -12.07 6.88 1.36
N THR A 55 -13.08 7.16 2.18
CA THR A 55 -13.71 6.18 3.10
C THR A 55 -14.24 4.92 2.42
N LYS A 56 -14.44 4.94 1.09
CA LYS A 56 -14.89 3.80 0.28
C LYS A 56 -13.73 2.96 -0.24
N ALA A 57 -12.49 3.43 -0.06
CA ALA A 57 -11.31 2.78 -0.58
C ALA A 57 -11.13 1.37 0.00
N LYS A 58 -10.77 0.45 -0.87
CA LYS A 58 -10.50 -0.95 -0.53
C LYS A 58 -9.00 -1.20 -0.59
N ILE A 59 -8.43 -1.59 0.54
CA ILE A 59 -7.02 -1.97 0.65
C ILE A 59 -6.91 -3.49 0.61
N SER A 60 -6.02 -3.99 -0.23
CA SER A 60 -5.71 -5.41 -0.36
C SER A 60 -4.23 -5.66 -0.55
N MET A 61 -3.73 -6.81 -0.11
CA MET A 61 -2.32 -7.16 -0.33
C MET A 61 -2.14 -7.78 -1.73
N LEU A 62 -1.28 -7.16 -2.53
CA LEU A 62 -0.90 -7.67 -3.84
C LEU A 62 -0.23 -9.04 -3.69
N GLY A 63 -0.59 -10.01 -4.53
CA GLY A 63 -0.06 -11.37 -4.51
C GLY A 63 -0.86 -12.37 -3.67
N SER A 64 -1.50 -11.93 -2.57
CA SER A 64 -2.40 -12.79 -1.78
C SER A 64 -3.89 -12.48 -1.97
N GLY A 65 -4.23 -11.25 -2.38
CA GLY A 65 -5.62 -10.79 -2.49
C GLY A 65 -6.32 -10.63 -1.14
N LYS A 66 -5.62 -10.81 -0.01
CA LYS A 66 -6.18 -10.62 1.33
C LYS A 66 -6.56 -9.17 1.52
N LYS A 67 -7.82 -8.93 1.94
CA LYS A 67 -8.29 -7.61 2.33
C LYS A 67 -7.62 -7.18 3.62
N ILE A 68 -7.24 -5.91 3.68
CA ILE A 68 -6.61 -5.31 4.86
C ILE A 68 -7.58 -4.29 5.44
N ASN A 69 -7.80 -4.38 6.75
CA ASN A 69 -8.59 -3.40 7.46
C ASN A 69 -7.75 -2.14 7.67
N TRP A 70 -8.39 -0.99 7.48
CA TRP A 70 -7.79 0.31 7.71
C TRP A 70 -8.80 1.22 8.38
N LYS A 71 -8.30 2.30 9.00
CA LYS A 71 -9.10 3.35 9.62
C LYS A 71 -8.47 4.70 9.30
N GLU A 72 -9.30 5.71 9.13
CA GLU A 72 -8.82 7.10 9.11
C GLU A 72 -8.21 7.45 10.47
N ALA A 73 -7.11 8.17 10.43
CA ALA A 73 -6.46 8.76 11.60
C ALA A 73 -6.44 10.28 11.45
N ASP A 74 -6.18 11.01 12.54
CA ASP A 74 -6.18 12.48 12.52
C ASP A 74 -5.21 13.06 11.47
N LYS A 75 -4.14 12.33 11.13
CA LYS A 75 -3.21 12.62 10.05
C LYS A 75 -2.96 11.37 9.21
N GLY A 76 -3.83 11.13 8.22
CA GLY A 76 -3.69 10.06 7.25
C GLY A 76 -4.45 8.79 7.62
N VAL A 77 -3.82 7.62 7.46
CA VAL A 77 -4.49 6.32 7.54
C VAL A 77 -3.71 5.33 8.41
N SER A 78 -4.42 4.64 9.30
CA SER A 78 -3.90 3.50 10.06
C SER A 78 -4.31 2.19 9.39
N ILE A 79 -3.33 1.42 8.93
CA ILE A 79 -3.51 0.13 8.27
C ILE A 79 -3.16 -1.00 9.25
N SER A 80 -4.10 -1.93 9.45
CA SER A 80 -3.92 -3.11 10.30
C SER A 80 -3.31 -4.27 9.51
N VAL A 81 -1.97 -4.28 9.40
CA VAL A 81 -1.24 -5.36 8.73
C VAL A 81 -0.91 -6.46 9.75
N THR A 82 -1.57 -7.63 9.65
CA THR A 82 -1.37 -8.74 10.59
C THR A 82 -0.21 -9.65 10.18
N GLN A 83 0.54 -10.21 11.12
CA GLN A 83 1.73 -11.06 10.85
C GLN A 83 1.46 -12.19 9.83
N ASN A 84 0.23 -12.70 9.76
CA ASN A 84 -0.19 -13.75 8.82
C ASN A 84 -0.18 -13.32 7.34
N MET A 85 0.13 -12.06 7.03
CA MET A 85 0.31 -11.55 5.67
C MET A 85 1.78 -11.37 5.30
N GLN A 86 2.72 -11.57 6.24
CA GLN A 86 4.16 -11.44 5.98
C GLN A 86 4.62 -12.46 4.92
N SER A 87 4.03 -13.65 4.89
CA SER A 87 4.33 -14.69 3.91
C SER A 87 3.90 -14.34 2.47
N ALA A 88 3.17 -13.24 2.25
CA ALA A 88 2.75 -12.83 0.90
C ALA A 88 3.91 -12.39 0.00
N SER A 89 5.04 -11.99 0.58
CA SER A 89 6.25 -11.62 -0.16
C SER A 89 7.49 -11.86 0.68
N LYS A 90 8.62 -12.05 0.00
CA LYS A 90 9.93 -12.29 0.64
C LYS A 90 10.77 -11.02 0.81
N TYR A 91 10.51 -9.99 0.01
CA TYR A 91 11.40 -8.82 -0.10
C TYR A 91 10.66 -7.48 0.03
N VAL A 92 9.49 -7.35 -0.60
CA VAL A 92 8.72 -6.11 -0.60
C VAL A 92 7.23 -6.46 -0.58
N TRP A 93 6.48 -5.86 0.34
CA TRP A 93 5.04 -6.02 0.40
C TRP A 93 4.38 -4.87 -0.33
N VAL A 94 3.39 -5.18 -1.16
CA VAL A 94 2.68 -4.17 -1.93
C VAL A 94 1.22 -4.18 -1.52
N LEU A 95 0.73 -3.04 -1.07
CA LEU A 95 -0.69 -2.83 -0.85
C LEU A 95 -1.29 -2.18 -2.08
N GLU A 96 -2.39 -2.74 -2.56
CA GLU A 96 -3.23 -2.17 -3.60
C GLU A 96 -4.42 -1.48 -2.94
N VAL A 97 -4.54 -0.17 -3.18
CA VAL A 97 -5.67 0.65 -2.76
C VAL A 97 -6.49 1.02 -3.98
N LYS A 98 -7.77 0.64 -3.96
CA LYS A 98 -8.74 0.99 -5.01
C LYS A 98 -9.81 1.91 -4.45
N GLU A 99 -9.96 3.07 -5.08
CA GLU A 99 -11.09 4.00 -4.89
C GLU A 99 -12.39 3.43 -5.48
#